data_AF-A0A963F3I5-F1
#
_entry.id   AF-A0A963F3I5-F1
#
_cell.length_a   1.000
_cell.length_b   1.000
_cell.length_c   1.000
_cell.angle_alpha   90.00
_cell.angle_beta   90.00
_cell.angle_gamma   90.00
#
_symmetry.space_group_name_H-M   'P 1'
#
loop_
_entity.id
_entity.type
_entity.pdbx_description
1 polymer ?
#
loop_
_entity_poly.entity_id
_entity_poly.type
_entity_poly.pdbx_seq_one_letter_code
_entity_poly.pdbx_strand_id
1 'polypeptide(L)'
;MSGFGRAFMTHTGIVVSIIAVTPVCADYPVAGLTPDQRPEGAPTIEWVQHDQAWYQQALTGIQPPYPTSLYFLDNQGNWYTPFNRPGMHGYYDIRGWYQ
;
A
#
# COMPACT_ATOMS: atom_id res chain seq x y z
N MET A 1 22.54 -43.88 64.16
CA MET A 1 21.48 -44.50 63.33
C MET A 1 20.82 -43.40 62.52
N SER A 2 20.79 -43.56 61.19
CA SER A 2 19.90 -42.86 60.24
C SER A 2 20.13 -41.34 60.08
N GLY A 3 20.29 -40.73 58.91
CA GLY A 3 20.13 -41.13 57.51
C GLY A 3 19.68 -39.90 56.71
N PHE A 4 19.99 -39.88 55.40
CA PHE A 4 19.38 -39.04 54.34
C PHE A 4 19.63 -37.51 54.41
N GLY A 5 19.91 -36.78 53.33
CA GLY A 5 20.01 -37.08 51.91
C GLY A 5 20.51 -35.82 51.20
N ARG A 6 21.34 -35.97 50.17
CA ARG A 6 21.90 -34.85 49.39
C ARG A 6 20.80 -34.32 48.46
N ALA A 7 20.24 -33.17 48.76
CA ALA A 7 19.38 -32.45 47.83
C ALA A 7 20.26 -31.79 46.75
N PHE A 8 20.28 -32.38 45.55
CA PHE A 8 20.83 -31.73 44.35
C PHE A 8 19.87 -30.60 43.94
N MET A 9 20.29 -29.36 44.18
CA MET A 9 19.53 -28.17 43.83
C MET A 9 19.83 -27.78 42.38
N THR A 10 19.12 -28.38 41.43
CA THR A 10 19.18 -28.01 40.01
C THR A 10 18.58 -26.62 39.81
N HIS A 11 19.43 -25.61 39.65
CA HIS A 11 19.02 -24.27 39.24
C HIS A 11 18.84 -24.25 37.73
N THR A 12 17.59 -24.36 37.26
CA THR A 12 17.24 -24.04 35.88
C THR A 12 17.17 -22.52 35.76
N GLY A 13 18.27 -21.89 35.35
CA GLY A 13 18.33 -20.45 35.12
C GLY A 13 17.50 -20.07 33.90
N ILE A 14 16.39 -19.34 34.11
CA ILE A 14 15.62 -18.71 33.05
C ILE A 14 16.39 -17.46 32.59
N VAL A 15 16.91 -17.47 31.37
CA VAL A 15 17.49 -16.29 30.72
C VAL A 15 16.36 -15.52 30.07
N VAL A 16 16.00 -14.37 30.65
CA VAL A 16 15.06 -13.42 30.04
C VAL A 16 15.85 -12.49 29.13
N SER A 17 15.78 -12.72 27.82
CA SER A 17 16.32 -11.79 26.82
C SER A 17 15.44 -10.54 26.76
N ILE A 18 15.99 -9.41 27.20
CA ILE A 18 15.35 -8.09 27.04
C ILE A 18 15.45 -7.70 25.57
N ILE A 19 14.31 -7.71 24.87
CA ILE A 19 14.22 -7.14 23.52
C ILE A 19 14.16 -5.62 23.68
N ALA A 20 15.20 -4.92 23.26
CA ALA A 20 15.19 -3.47 23.18
C ALA A 20 14.19 -3.05 22.08
N VAL A 21 13.08 -2.45 22.49
CA VAL A 21 12.13 -1.83 21.56
C VAL A 21 12.66 -0.42 21.25
N THR A 22 13.20 -0.22 20.06
CA THR A 22 13.51 1.12 19.55
C THR A 22 12.21 1.77 19.08
N PRO A 23 11.76 2.90 19.66
CA PRO A 23 10.61 3.62 19.13
C PRO A 23 11.00 4.24 17.79
N VAL A 24 10.33 3.83 16.71
CA VAL A 24 10.39 4.54 15.43
C VAL A 24 9.42 5.71 15.51
N CYS A 25 9.87 6.87 16.00
CA CYS A 25 9.20 8.12 15.71
C CYS A 25 9.62 8.52 14.30
N ALA A 26 8.92 8.01 13.29
CA ALA A 26 8.98 8.62 11.99
C ALA A 26 8.23 9.96 12.10
N ASP A 27 8.95 11.06 12.27
CA ASP A 27 8.41 12.39 11.98
C ASP A 27 7.75 12.29 10.59
N TYR A 28 6.47 12.69 10.49
CA TYR A 28 5.85 12.81 9.18
C TYR A 28 6.70 13.80 8.37
N PRO A 29 7.21 13.44 7.18
CA PRO A 29 8.00 14.38 6.42
C PRO A 29 7.10 15.58 6.12
N VAL A 30 7.42 16.72 6.73
CA VAL A 30 6.89 18.01 6.28
C VAL A 30 7.27 18.09 4.81
N ALA A 31 6.29 18.35 3.94
CA ALA A 31 6.44 18.35 2.48
C ALA A 31 7.33 19.49 1.94
N GLY A 32 8.26 20.00 2.75
CA GLY A 32 9.00 21.25 2.58
C GLY A 32 8.38 22.38 3.40
N LEU A 33 9.22 23.33 3.82
CA LEU A 33 8.77 24.58 4.46
C LEU A 33 8.46 25.69 3.43
N THR A 34 8.73 25.42 2.15
CA THR A 34 8.61 26.32 1.00
C THR A 34 7.61 25.73 0.00
N PRO A 35 6.32 26.14 0.01
CA PRO A 35 5.26 25.49 -0.77
C PRO A 35 5.45 25.54 -2.29
N ASP A 36 6.21 26.51 -2.79
CA ASP A 36 6.54 26.70 -4.21
C ASP A 36 7.68 25.79 -4.70
N GLN A 37 8.38 25.12 -3.78
CA GLN A 37 9.53 24.28 -4.11
C GLN A 37 9.27 22.83 -3.74
N ARG A 38 9.56 21.92 -4.68
CA ARG A 38 9.63 20.51 -4.37
C ARG A 38 10.87 20.25 -3.49
N PRO A 39 10.75 19.55 -2.36
CA PRO A 39 11.91 19.23 -1.53
C PRO A 39 12.99 18.48 -2.30
N GLU A 40 14.25 18.81 -2.01
CA GLU A 40 15.39 18.06 -2.55
C GLU A 40 15.31 16.59 -2.12
N GLY A 41 15.55 15.67 -3.06
CA GLY A 41 15.48 14.23 -2.82
C GLY A 41 14.05 13.66 -2.71
N ALA A 42 13.00 14.46 -2.93
CA ALA A 42 11.64 13.94 -2.95
C ALA A 42 11.48 12.87 -4.07
N PRO A 43 10.96 11.67 -3.74
CA PRO A 43 10.84 10.59 -4.70
C PRO A 43 9.98 11.01 -5.89
N THR A 44 10.38 10.63 -7.09
CA THR A 44 9.65 10.97 -8.33
C THR A 44 9.25 9.68 -9.03
N ILE A 45 8.01 9.63 -9.50
CA ILE A 45 7.52 8.54 -10.33
C ILE A 45 7.93 8.88 -11.77
N GLU A 46 8.89 8.15 -12.32
CA GLU A 46 9.34 8.36 -13.71
C GLU A 46 8.36 7.76 -14.71
N TRP A 47 7.78 6.60 -14.38
CA TRP A 47 6.89 5.85 -15.25
C TRP A 47 5.78 5.17 -14.45
N VAL A 48 4.60 5.08 -15.07
CA VAL A 48 3.48 4.30 -14.55
C VAL A 48 3.22 3.20 -15.56
N GLN A 49 3.40 1.95 -15.12
CA GLN A 49 3.12 0.80 -15.96
C GLN A 49 1.69 0.32 -15.68
N HIS A 50 0.87 0.30 -16.73
CA HIS A 50 -0.41 -0.41 -16.72
C HIS A 50 -0.20 -1.79 -17.31
N ASP A 51 -0.19 -2.80 -16.46
CA ASP A 51 -0.05 -4.19 -16.88
C ASP A 51 -1.38 -4.76 -17.40
N GLN A 52 -1.34 -6.01 -17.86
CA GLN A 52 -2.54 -6.67 -18.38
C GLN A 52 -3.65 -6.76 -17.33
N ALA A 53 -3.30 -7.02 -16.06
CA ALA A 53 -4.29 -7.11 -14.98
C ALA A 53 -5.01 -5.77 -14.75
N TRP A 54 -4.26 -4.66 -14.81
CA TRP A 54 -4.80 -3.32 -14.75
C TRP A 54 -5.80 -3.06 -15.88
N TYR A 55 -5.46 -3.42 -17.12
CA TYR A 55 -6.38 -3.24 -18.26
C TYR A 55 -7.62 -4.11 -18.16
N GLN A 56 -7.52 -5.35 -17.69
CA GLN A 56 -8.69 -6.22 -17.48
C GLN A 56 -9.67 -5.59 -16.48
N GLN A 57 -9.16 -5.01 -15.40
CA GLN A 57 -9.98 -4.28 -14.44
C GLN A 57 -10.55 -2.99 -15.06
N ALA A 58 -9.72 -2.20 -15.73
CA ALA A 58 -10.14 -0.94 -16.35
C ALA A 58 -11.18 -1.14 -17.47
N LEU A 59 -11.19 -2.27 -18.16
CA LEU A 59 -12.12 -2.55 -19.27
C LEU A 59 -13.33 -3.38 -18.83
N THR A 60 -13.45 -3.74 -17.55
CA THR A 60 -14.60 -4.47 -17.03
C THR A 60 -15.91 -3.81 -17.47
N GLY A 61 -16.89 -4.58 -17.95
CA GLY A 61 -18.18 -4.06 -18.41
C GLY A 61 -18.19 -3.37 -19.79
N ILE A 62 -17.02 -3.16 -20.40
CA ILE A 62 -16.89 -2.56 -21.74
C ILE A 62 -16.63 -3.68 -22.75
N GLN A 63 -17.40 -3.70 -23.85
CA GLN A 63 -17.27 -4.71 -24.90
C GLN A 63 -16.51 -4.19 -26.12
N PRO A 64 -15.69 -5.03 -26.78
CA PRO A 64 -15.07 -4.69 -28.06
C PRO A 64 -16.10 -4.43 -29.19
N PRO A 65 -15.77 -3.60 -30.20
CA PRO A 65 -14.52 -2.86 -30.33
C PRO A 65 -14.46 -1.69 -29.33
N TYR A 66 -13.30 -1.51 -28.71
CA TYR A 66 -13.12 -0.41 -27.76
C TYR A 66 -13.14 0.92 -28.50
N PRO A 67 -13.95 1.90 -28.06
CA PRO A 67 -14.00 3.20 -28.72
C PRO A 67 -12.69 3.96 -28.48
N THR A 68 -12.25 4.74 -29.48
CA THR A 68 -11.03 5.56 -29.42
C THR A 68 -11.02 6.52 -28.23
N SER A 69 -12.20 6.90 -27.72
CA SER A 69 -12.32 7.73 -26.52
C SER A 69 -11.69 7.09 -25.28
N LEU A 70 -11.50 5.77 -25.22
CA LEU A 70 -10.84 5.08 -24.10
C LEU A 70 -9.31 5.19 -24.10
N TYR A 71 -8.71 5.85 -25.11
CA TYR A 71 -7.27 6.11 -25.14
C TYR A 71 -6.77 6.96 -23.95
N PHE A 72 -7.68 7.54 -23.16
CA PHE A 72 -7.31 8.15 -21.88
C PHE A 72 -6.71 7.15 -20.89
N LEU A 73 -7.04 5.85 -20.98
CA LEU A 73 -6.49 4.82 -20.09
C LEU A 73 -4.96 4.77 -20.19
N ASP A 74 -4.43 4.85 -21.40
CA ASP A 74 -2.98 4.86 -21.68
C ASP A 74 -2.29 6.13 -21.16
N ASN A 75 -3.01 7.25 -21.13
CA ASN A 75 -2.45 8.57 -20.84
C ASN A 75 -2.69 9.05 -19.40
N GLN A 76 -3.55 8.40 -18.62
CA GLN A 76 -3.89 8.88 -17.28
C GLN A 76 -2.76 8.72 -16.26
N GLY A 77 -1.72 7.94 -16.57
CA GLY A 77 -0.69 7.59 -15.59
C GLY A 77 -1.29 7.00 -14.32
N ASN A 78 -0.93 7.55 -13.15
CA ASN A 78 -1.45 7.13 -11.85
C ASN A 78 -2.49 8.12 -11.27
N TRP A 79 -3.04 9.00 -12.11
CA TRP A 79 -4.05 9.98 -11.68
C TRP A 79 -5.39 9.30 -11.40
N TYR A 80 -6.19 9.88 -10.51
CA TYR A 80 -7.55 9.42 -10.28
C TYR A 80 -8.43 9.66 -11.51
N THR A 81 -9.25 8.68 -11.88
CA THR A 81 -10.33 8.85 -12.86
C THR A 81 -11.61 8.25 -12.28
N PRO A 82 -12.76 8.93 -12.40
CA PRO A 82 -14.03 8.35 -11.97
C PRO A 82 -14.45 7.21 -12.91
N PHE A 83 -14.01 7.26 -14.18
CA PHE A 83 -14.42 6.33 -15.21
C PHE A 83 -13.84 4.94 -15.05
N ASN A 84 -13.08 4.59 -14.00
CA ASN A 84 -12.62 3.23 -13.67
C ASN A 84 -12.80 2.82 -12.20
N ARG A 85 -13.73 3.49 -11.49
CA ARG A 85 -13.99 3.26 -10.07
C ARG A 85 -15.46 2.91 -9.80
N PRO A 86 -15.74 2.01 -8.85
CA PRO A 86 -17.10 1.73 -8.40
C PRO A 86 -17.69 2.93 -7.64
N GLY A 87 -19.01 2.97 -7.51
CA GLY A 87 -19.71 4.00 -6.73
C GLY A 87 -19.94 5.33 -7.47
N MET A 88 -19.62 5.40 -8.77
CA MET A 88 -19.90 6.59 -9.58
C MET A 88 -21.35 6.60 -10.05
N HIS A 89 -21.91 7.78 -10.31
CA HIS A 89 -23.28 7.91 -10.80
C HIS A 89 -23.33 8.51 -12.21
N GLY A 90 -24.41 8.21 -12.93
CA GLY A 90 -24.75 8.86 -14.19
C GLY A 90 -23.63 8.75 -15.23
N TYR A 91 -23.25 9.87 -15.84
CA TYR A 91 -22.24 9.93 -16.91
C TYR A 91 -20.85 9.44 -16.51
N TYR A 92 -20.56 9.32 -15.21
CA TYR A 92 -19.28 8.83 -14.71
C TYR A 92 -19.24 7.31 -14.51
N ASP A 93 -20.40 6.63 -14.54
CA ASP A 93 -20.50 5.18 -14.40
C ASP A 93 -20.68 4.49 -15.75
N ILE A 94 -19.65 4.57 -16.59
CA ILE A 94 -19.63 3.92 -17.91
C ILE A 94 -19.60 2.38 -17.84
N ARG A 95 -19.67 1.78 -16.63
CA ARG A 95 -19.68 0.34 -16.38
C ARG A 95 -20.96 -0.18 -15.74
N GLY A 96 -21.84 0.70 -15.26
CA GLY A 96 -23.07 0.32 -14.57
C GLY A 96 -22.84 -0.36 -13.22
N TRP A 97 -21.83 0.08 -12.45
CA TRP A 97 -21.53 -0.46 -11.13
C TRP A 97 -22.43 0.04 -10.00
N TYR A 98 -23.13 1.16 -10.15
CA TYR A 98 -23.83 1.79 -9.03
C TYR A 98 -25.21 1.21 -8.69
N GLN A 99 -25.93 0.67 -9.69
CA GLN A 99 -27.29 0.10 -9.63
C GLN A 99 -28.19 0.47 -8.43
#